data_AF-A0A7S2HZU3-F1
#
_entry.id   AF-A0A7S2HZU3-F1
#
_cell.length_a   1.000
_cell.length_b   1.000
_cell.length_c   1.000
_cell.angle_alpha   90.00
_cell.angle_beta   90.00
_cell.angle_gamma   90.00
#
_symmetry.space_group_name_H-M   'P 1'
#
loop_
_entity.id
_entity.type
_entity.pdbx_description
1 polymer ?
#
loop_
_entity_poly.entity_id
_entity_poly.type
_entity_poly.pdbx_seq_one_letter_code
_entity_poly.pdbx_strand_id
1 'polypeptide(L)'
;MPSTDHRTALERTLRIRIDLPRGASFNFTTDSSAVTHMVASCTRRRARHKRMQDSHYRSALPVWLWSDFPNGLPPFLNIVRRSLSRHAPATRFVVHELNTSTIHNFIHDLPTEALAVASTSAAAMSDVVRTALLAYHGGVWLDSDLLLSQPLS
;
A
#
# COMPACT_ATOMS: atom_id res chain seq x y z
N MET A 1 20.45 10.90 52.51
CA MET A 1 20.09 10.00 51.40
C MET A 1 18.73 10.43 50.87
N PRO A 2 18.60 10.92 49.63
CA PRO A 2 17.31 11.17 49.01
C PRO A 2 16.93 9.99 48.08
N SER A 3 15.70 9.50 48.24
CA SER A 3 15.09 8.50 47.36
C SER A 3 14.46 9.17 46.13
N THR A 4 14.79 8.65 44.95
CA THR A 4 13.98 8.66 43.71
C THR A 4 12.53 8.22 44.05
N ASP A 5 11.45 8.74 43.45
CA ASP A 5 11.06 8.25 42.13
C ASP A 5 9.92 8.98 41.38
N HIS A 6 10.11 8.94 40.05
CA HIS A 6 9.18 8.79 38.92
C HIS A 6 7.88 9.60 38.76
N ARG A 7 8.04 10.64 37.92
CA ARG A 7 7.15 11.11 36.82
C ARG A 7 6.00 10.17 36.43
N THR A 8 4.78 10.65 36.61
CA THR A 8 3.54 10.14 35.99
C THR A 8 3.47 10.57 34.52
N ALA A 9 3.69 9.65 33.58
CA ALA A 9 3.37 9.86 32.17
C ALA A 9 1.92 9.41 31.92
N LEU A 10 1.05 10.36 31.57
CA LEU A 10 -0.30 10.08 31.09
C LEU A 10 -0.23 9.33 29.75
N GLU A 11 -0.58 8.04 29.76
CA GLU A 11 -0.91 7.29 28.55
C GLU A 11 -2.17 7.89 27.92
N ARG A 12 -2.01 8.59 26.79
CA ARG A 12 -3.13 9.00 25.95
C ARG A 12 -3.47 7.84 25.00
N THR A 13 -4.40 6.99 25.42
CA THR A 13 -5.00 5.97 24.55
C THR A 13 -5.87 6.63 23.48
N LEU A 14 -5.45 6.61 22.23
CA LEU A 14 -6.24 7.09 21.09
C LEU A 14 -7.10 5.93 20.58
N ARG A 15 -8.38 5.91 20.95
CA ARG A 15 -9.34 4.89 20.50
C ARG A 15 -9.82 5.25 19.09
N ILE A 16 -9.30 4.56 18.08
CA ILE A 16 -9.86 4.63 16.73
C ILE A 16 -11.06 3.68 16.69
N ARG A 17 -12.27 4.24 16.67
CA ARG A 17 -13.51 3.49 16.43
C ARG A 17 -13.69 3.38 14.92
N ILE A 18 -13.60 2.17 14.39
CA ILE A 18 -14.05 1.85 13.03
C ILE A 18 -15.41 1.16 13.19
N ASP A 19 -16.49 1.85 12.85
CA ASP A 19 -17.83 1.26 12.88
C ASP A 19 -17.98 0.28 11.71
N LEU A 20 -17.76 -1.00 11.98
CA LEU A 20 -18.10 -2.09 11.07
C LEU A 20 -19.57 -2.49 11.25
N PRO A 21 -20.30 -2.82 10.18
CA PRO A 21 -21.68 -3.26 10.31
C PRO A 21 -21.74 -4.63 11.02
N ARG A 22 -22.49 -4.66 12.13
CA ARG A 22 -22.85 -5.81 12.99
C ARG A 22 -21.73 -6.37 13.86
N GLY A 23 -21.54 -5.75 15.02
CA GLY A 23 -21.26 -6.45 16.29
C GLY A 23 -19.84 -6.96 16.55
N ALA A 24 -18.90 -6.80 15.62
CA ALA A 24 -17.50 -7.16 15.85
C ALA A 24 -16.70 -5.93 16.31
N SER A 25 -16.34 -5.87 17.59
CA SER A 25 -15.31 -4.97 18.09
C SER A 25 -13.97 -5.70 18.11
N PHE A 26 -13.04 -5.30 17.24
CA PHE A 26 -11.65 -5.75 17.29
C PHE A 26 -10.82 -4.74 18.07
N ASN A 27 -10.28 -5.15 19.23
CA ASN A 27 -9.37 -4.32 20.00
C ASN A 27 -7.96 -4.51 19.46
N PHE A 28 -7.50 -3.61 18.60
CA PHE A 28 -6.09 -3.53 18.21
C PHE A 28 -5.37 -2.64 19.21
N THR A 29 -4.45 -3.23 19.98
CA THR A 29 -3.54 -2.46 20.83
C THR A 29 -2.29 -2.20 20.01
N THR A 30 -2.30 -1.17 19.17
CA THR A 30 -1.06 -0.68 18.55
C THR A 30 -0.55 0.53 19.28
N ASP A 31 0.77 0.56 19.42
CA ASP A 31 1.51 1.73 19.83
C ASP A 31 1.15 2.90 18.89
N SER A 32 0.44 3.87 19.46
CA SER A 32 -0.07 5.06 18.77
C SER A 32 1.04 5.85 18.09
N SER A 33 2.30 5.68 18.52
CA SER A 33 3.46 6.32 17.93
C SER A 33 3.75 5.82 16.51
N ALA A 34 3.63 4.52 16.22
CA ALA A 34 4.01 3.92 14.93
C ALA A 34 3.08 4.37 13.78
N VAL A 35 1.77 4.32 14.01
CA VAL A 35 0.76 4.77 13.03
C VAL A 35 0.83 6.28 12.84
N THR A 36 1.03 7.04 13.91
CA THR A 36 1.17 8.50 13.85
C THR A 36 2.46 8.91 13.12
N HIS A 37 3.57 8.19 13.33
CA HIS A 37 4.82 8.41 12.60
C HIS A 37 4.69 8.08 11.11
N MET A 38 3.99 7.00 10.75
CA MET A 38 3.72 6.64 9.35
C MET A 38 2.87 7.72 8.65
N VAL A 39 1.79 8.17 9.28
CA VAL A 39 0.89 9.19 8.72
C VAL A 39 1.57 10.57 8.67
N ALA A 40 2.35 10.95 9.70
CA ALA A 40 3.09 12.21 9.76
C ALA A 40 4.29 12.26 8.78
N SER A 41 4.92 11.11 8.51
CA SER A 41 5.94 10.95 7.45
C SER A 41 5.31 11.15 6.07
N CYS A 42 4.12 10.58 5.83
CA CYS A 42 3.35 10.77 4.59
C CYS A 42 2.95 12.24 4.35
N THR A 43 2.56 12.97 5.40
CA THR A 43 2.12 14.38 5.25
C THR A 43 3.26 15.34 4.96
N ARG A 44 4.45 15.14 5.54
CA ARG A 44 5.61 16.00 5.26
C ARG A 44 6.20 15.77 3.86
N ARG A 45 6.03 14.58 3.26
CA ARG A 45 6.41 14.31 1.86
C ARG A 45 5.43 14.89 0.82
N ARG A 46 4.14 15.07 1.16
CA ARG A 46 3.13 15.65 0.25
C ARG A 46 3.48 17.05 -0.28
N ALA A 47 4.07 17.91 0.55
CA ALA A 47 4.45 19.27 0.14
C ALA A 47 5.60 19.30 -0.89
N ARG A 48 6.47 18.28 -0.86
CA ARG A 48 7.55 18.09 -1.85
C ARG A 48 7.02 17.49 -3.15
N HIS A 49 6.01 16.61 -3.06
CA HIS A 49 5.37 15.97 -4.21
C HIS A 49 4.59 16.96 -5.10
N LYS A 50 3.93 17.96 -4.52
CA LYS A 50 3.21 18.99 -5.29
C LYS A 50 4.14 19.83 -6.18
N ARG A 51 5.43 19.93 -5.82
CA ARG A 51 6.46 20.64 -6.62
C ARG A 51 7.15 19.74 -7.66
N MET A 52 6.97 18.42 -7.59
CA MET A 52 7.47 17.44 -8.58
C MET A 52 6.42 17.03 -9.62
N GLN A 53 5.12 17.20 -9.34
CA GLN A 53 4.04 16.87 -10.28
C GLN A 53 4.13 17.67 -11.60
N ASP A 54 4.66 18.89 -11.57
CA ASP A 54 4.78 19.75 -12.76
C ASP A 54 5.94 19.35 -13.70
N SER A 55 6.94 18.59 -13.25
CA SER A 55 8.02 18.07 -14.11
C SER A 55 7.81 16.63 -14.59
N HIS A 56 6.84 15.91 -14.01
CA HIS A 56 6.71 14.45 -14.16
C HIS A 56 5.82 13.95 -15.30
N TYR A 57 5.19 14.85 -16.07
CA TYR A 57 4.52 14.45 -17.33
C TYR A 57 5.48 13.93 -18.42
N ARG A 58 6.79 13.82 -18.13
CA ARG A 58 7.80 13.23 -19.03
C ARG A 58 8.04 11.73 -18.82
N SER A 59 7.53 11.11 -17.75
CA SER A 59 7.68 9.68 -17.48
C SER A 59 6.32 8.97 -17.54
N ALA A 60 6.28 7.78 -18.13
CA ALA A 60 5.07 6.96 -18.19
C ALA A 60 4.53 6.64 -16.77
N LEU A 61 3.21 6.70 -16.61
CA LEU A 61 2.51 6.53 -15.34
C LEU A 61 2.56 5.06 -14.88
N PRO A 62 2.95 4.77 -13.63
CA PRO A 62 3.03 3.39 -13.19
C PRO A 62 1.63 2.80 -12.97
N VAL A 63 1.47 1.56 -13.42
CA VAL A 63 0.31 0.70 -13.21
C VAL A 63 0.76 -0.49 -12.37
N TRP A 64 0.20 -0.63 -11.17
CA TRP A 64 0.58 -1.63 -10.20
C TRP A 64 -0.40 -2.81 -10.24
N LEU A 65 0.14 -4.02 -10.36
CA LEU A 65 -0.60 -5.27 -10.35
C LEU A 65 -0.02 -6.19 -9.28
N TRP A 66 -0.82 -6.59 -8.28
CA TRP A 66 -0.39 -7.57 -7.28
C TRP A 66 -0.76 -8.98 -7.72
N SER A 67 0.23 -9.85 -7.91
CA SER A 67 0.09 -11.21 -8.44
C SER A 67 0.86 -12.20 -7.58
N ASP A 68 0.54 -12.23 -6.29
CA ASP A 68 1.16 -13.11 -5.31
C ASP A 68 0.34 -14.40 -5.12
N PHE A 69 0.64 -15.41 -5.95
CA PHE A 69 -0.06 -16.69 -5.95
C PHE A 69 0.88 -17.82 -5.48
N PRO A 70 0.60 -18.47 -4.33
CA PRO A 70 1.53 -19.44 -3.73
C PRO A 70 1.70 -20.72 -4.56
N ASN A 71 0.67 -21.09 -5.34
CA ASN A 71 0.65 -22.31 -6.15
C ASN A 71 1.00 -22.04 -7.63
N GLY A 72 1.71 -20.95 -7.90
CA GLY A 72 1.99 -20.48 -9.25
C GLY A 72 0.88 -19.62 -9.85
N LEU A 73 1.20 -19.01 -10.99
CA LEU A 73 0.32 -18.03 -11.61
C LEU A 73 -0.90 -18.70 -12.27
N PRO A 74 -2.13 -18.26 -11.98
CA PRO A 74 -3.30 -18.84 -12.58
C PRO A 74 -3.40 -18.48 -14.08
N PRO A 75 -3.95 -19.36 -14.94
CA PRO A 75 -4.01 -19.13 -16.38
C PRO A 75 -4.76 -17.85 -16.79
N PHE A 76 -5.75 -17.41 -16.01
CA PHE A 76 -6.52 -16.20 -16.31
C PHE A 76 -5.64 -14.94 -16.29
N LEU A 77 -4.53 -14.94 -15.56
CA LEU A 77 -3.64 -13.79 -15.47
C LEU A 77 -3.03 -13.44 -16.84
N ASN A 78 -2.87 -14.42 -17.73
CA ASN A 78 -2.45 -14.17 -19.11
C ASN A 78 -3.50 -13.38 -19.91
N ILE A 79 -4.79 -13.54 -19.59
CA ILE A 79 -5.88 -12.77 -20.21
C ILE A 79 -5.82 -11.32 -19.72
N VAL A 80 -5.60 -11.13 -18.41
CA VAL A 80 -5.42 -9.81 -17.79
C VAL A 80 -4.21 -9.08 -18.36
N ARG A 81 -3.05 -9.75 -18.47
CA ARG A 81 -1.85 -9.19 -19.11
C ARG A 81 -2.08 -8.77 -20.56
N ARG A 82 -2.80 -9.57 -21.34
CA ARG A 82 -3.17 -9.22 -22.73
C ARG A 82 -4.10 -8.01 -22.78
N SER A 83 -5.06 -7.93 -21.86
CA SER A 83 -5.95 -6.77 -21.73
C SER A 83 -5.13 -5.50 -21.39
N LEU A 84 -4.23 -5.57 -20.41
CA LEU A 84 -3.33 -4.47 -20.04
C LEU A 84 -2.45 -4.04 -21.22
N SER A 85 -1.81 -4.97 -21.92
CA SER A 85 -0.98 -4.64 -23.09
C SER A 85 -1.75 -3.92 -24.19
N ARG A 86 -3.05 -4.22 -24.36
CA ARG A 86 -3.93 -3.58 -25.34
C ARG A 86 -4.41 -2.20 -24.89
N HIS A 87 -4.66 -2.03 -23.60
CA HIS A 87 -5.38 -0.87 -23.07
C HIS A 87 -4.52 0.09 -22.24
N ALA A 88 -3.28 -0.27 -21.92
CA ALA A 88 -2.30 0.56 -21.23
C ALA A 88 -1.03 0.72 -22.10
N PRO A 89 -1.05 1.60 -23.12
CA PRO A 89 0.07 1.73 -24.05
C PRO A 89 1.36 2.15 -23.34
N ALA A 90 2.47 1.50 -23.69
CA ALA A 90 3.78 1.70 -23.06
C ALA A 90 4.33 3.14 -23.20
N THR A 91 3.82 3.91 -24.15
CA THR A 91 4.13 5.34 -24.32
C THR A 91 3.62 6.20 -23.17
N ARG A 92 2.61 5.73 -22.43
CA ARG A 92 1.94 6.46 -21.35
C ARG A 92 1.96 5.73 -20.03
N PHE A 93 2.08 4.40 -20.03
CA PHE A 93 1.99 3.58 -18.82
C PHE A 93 3.17 2.61 -18.70
N VAL A 94 3.60 2.34 -17.47
CA VAL A 94 4.55 1.25 -17.16
C VAL A 94 3.84 0.28 -16.24
N VAL A 95 3.66 -0.96 -16.70
CA VAL A 95 3.01 -2.00 -15.89
C VAL A 95 4.05 -2.70 -15.02
N HIS A 96 3.81 -2.73 -13.72
CA HIS A 96 4.61 -3.41 -12.72
C HIS A 96 3.78 -4.54 -12.09
N GLU A 97 4.15 -5.77 -12.39
CA GLU A 97 3.60 -6.95 -11.72
C GLU A 97 4.46 -7.30 -10.51
N LEU A 98 3.84 -7.31 -9.34
CA LEU A 98 4.48 -7.39 -8.03
C LEU A 98 3.99 -8.60 -7.25
N ASN A 99 4.85 -9.12 -6.39
CA ASN A 99 4.53 -10.16 -5.42
C ASN A 99 5.36 -9.93 -4.15
N THR A 100 5.21 -10.80 -3.15
CA THR A 100 5.94 -10.66 -1.88
C THR A 100 7.47 -10.67 -2.08
N SER A 101 7.96 -11.39 -3.09
CA SER A 101 9.38 -11.45 -3.40
C SER A 101 9.91 -10.24 -4.17
N THR A 102 9.07 -9.44 -4.83
CA THR A 102 9.52 -8.29 -5.65
C THR A 102 9.15 -6.93 -5.07
N ILE A 103 8.25 -6.89 -4.08
CA ILE A 103 7.72 -5.63 -3.53
C ILE A 103 8.79 -4.75 -2.87
N HIS A 104 9.82 -5.37 -2.30
CA HIS A 104 10.92 -4.65 -1.65
C HIS A 104 11.71 -3.75 -2.61
N ASN A 105 11.64 -3.99 -3.92
CA ASN A 105 12.25 -3.10 -4.92
C ASN A 105 11.58 -1.71 -4.98
N PHE A 106 10.31 -1.63 -4.56
CA PHE A 106 9.49 -0.42 -4.61
C PHE A 106 9.20 0.15 -3.23
N ILE A 107 9.08 -0.70 -2.21
CA ILE A 107 8.83 -0.28 -0.81
C ILE A 107 9.93 -0.88 0.06
N HIS A 108 10.96 -0.07 0.33
CA HIS A 108 12.18 -0.54 1.00
C HIS A 108 12.01 -0.65 2.53
N ASP A 109 11.06 0.10 3.08
CA ASP A 109 10.79 0.21 4.52
C ASP A 109 9.43 -0.39 4.91
N LEU A 110 8.97 -1.42 4.16
CA LEU A 110 7.73 -2.11 4.50
C LEU A 110 7.90 -2.80 5.87
N PRO A 111 7.09 -2.44 6.88
CA PRO A 111 7.27 -2.95 8.23
C PRO A 111 7.05 -4.47 8.28
N THR A 112 7.77 -5.15 9.16
CA THR A 112 7.65 -6.60 9.33
C THR A 112 6.22 -7.05 9.69
N GLU A 113 5.47 -6.20 10.37
CA GLU A 113 4.07 -6.39 10.73
C GLU A 113 3.17 -6.41 9.49
N ALA A 114 3.49 -5.64 8.45
CA ALA A 114 2.78 -5.71 7.17
C ALA A 114 3.01 -7.07 6.50
N LEU A 115 4.22 -7.64 6.62
CA LEU A 115 4.49 -9.00 6.12
C LEU A 115 3.74 -10.06 6.93
N ALA A 116 3.53 -9.86 8.23
CA ALA A 116 2.72 -10.76 9.05
C ALA A 116 1.24 -10.78 8.61
N VAL A 117 0.73 -9.66 8.08
CA VAL A 117 -0.62 -9.62 7.47
C VAL A 117 -0.73 -10.59 6.29
N ALA A 118 0.33 -10.74 5.48
CA ALA A 118 0.34 -11.68 4.35
C ALA A 118 0.08 -13.13 4.79
N SER A 119 0.50 -13.52 6.00
CA SER A 119 0.25 -14.85 6.54
C SER A 119 -1.20 -15.08 7.01
N THR A 120 -1.98 -14.00 7.18
CA THR A 120 -3.37 -14.08 7.68
C THR A 120 -4.41 -13.81 6.60
N SER A 121 -4.13 -12.92 5.66
CA SER A 121 -5.05 -12.59 4.57
C SER A 121 -4.32 -11.97 3.37
N ALA A 122 -4.43 -12.63 2.23
CA ALA A 122 -3.92 -12.12 0.96
C ALA A 122 -4.59 -10.79 0.55
N ALA A 123 -5.89 -10.64 0.85
CA ALA A 123 -6.62 -9.40 0.57
C ALA A 123 -6.16 -8.23 1.47
N ALA A 124 -5.90 -8.51 2.75
CA ALA A 124 -5.37 -7.49 3.64
C ALA A 124 -3.94 -7.07 3.23
N MET A 125 -3.13 -8.01 2.77
CA MET A 125 -1.81 -7.70 2.22
C MET A 125 -1.91 -6.83 0.97
N SER A 126 -2.82 -7.14 0.05
CA SER A 126 -3.01 -6.30 -1.15
C SER A 126 -3.43 -4.88 -0.80
N ASP A 127 -4.24 -4.68 0.25
CA ASP A 127 -4.60 -3.34 0.73
C ASP A 127 -3.41 -2.55 1.28
N VAL A 128 -2.55 -3.20 2.06
CA VAL A 128 -1.32 -2.58 2.58
C VAL A 128 -0.40 -2.19 1.43
N VAL A 129 -0.14 -3.11 0.51
CA VAL A 129 0.73 -2.87 -0.64
C VAL A 129 0.17 -1.77 -1.53
N ARG A 130 -1.14 -1.80 -1.85
CA ARG A 130 -1.82 -0.76 -2.61
C ARG A 130 -1.65 0.61 -1.99
N THR A 131 -1.93 0.71 -0.69
CA THR A 131 -1.84 1.97 0.04
C THR A 131 -0.42 2.52 0.02
N ALA A 132 0.57 1.66 0.27
CA ALA A 132 1.97 2.06 0.30
C ALA A 132 2.48 2.47 -1.10
N LEU A 133 2.21 1.69 -2.15
CA LEU A 133 2.64 2.02 -3.51
C LEU A 133 2.07 3.36 -3.98
N LEU A 134 0.76 3.58 -3.78
CA LEU A 134 0.12 4.83 -4.18
C LEU A 134 0.62 6.02 -3.36
N ALA A 135 0.98 5.82 -2.09
CA ALA A 135 1.55 6.87 -1.25
C ALA A 135 2.99 7.24 -1.65
N TYR A 136 3.82 6.26 -2.01
CA TYR A 136 5.23 6.47 -2.37
C TYR A 136 5.43 6.90 -3.82
N HIS A 137 4.66 6.33 -4.75
CA HIS A 137 4.93 6.43 -6.19
C HIS A 137 3.76 7.00 -6.99
N GLY A 138 2.57 7.11 -6.40
CA GLY A 138 1.36 7.44 -7.14
C GLY A 138 1.00 6.36 -8.18
N GLY A 139 0.41 6.77 -9.30
CA GLY A 139 0.00 5.86 -10.37
C GLY A 139 -1.39 5.27 -10.18
N VAL A 140 -1.60 4.09 -10.77
CA VAL A 140 -2.90 3.39 -10.76
C VAL A 140 -2.69 1.98 -10.21
N TRP A 141 -3.55 1.56 -9.30
CA TRP A 141 -3.64 0.17 -8.87
C TRP A 141 -4.72 -0.56 -9.67
N LEU A 142 -4.43 -1.79 -10.11
CA LEU A 142 -5.42 -2.68 -10.71
C LEU A 142 -5.36 -4.05 -10.03
N ASP A 143 -6.52 -4.60 -9.72
CA ASP A 143 -6.62 -5.96 -9.21
C ASP A 143 -6.30 -6.98 -10.32
N SER A 144 -5.68 -8.10 -9.93
CA SER A 144 -5.15 -9.12 -10.86
C SER A 144 -6.20 -9.93 -11.63
N ASP A 145 -7.46 -9.68 -11.36
CA ASP A 145 -8.64 -10.29 -11.96
C ASP A 145 -9.49 -9.31 -12.79
N LEU A 146 -9.00 -8.07 -12.98
CA LEU A 146 -9.69 -7.07 -13.80
C LEU A 146 -9.31 -7.14 -15.28
N LEU A 147 -10.34 -7.02 -16.13
CA LEU A 147 -10.19 -6.82 -17.57
C LEU A 147 -10.56 -5.38 -17.93
N LEU A 148 -9.67 -4.72 -18.66
CA LEU A 148 -9.95 -3.42 -19.26
C LEU A 148 -10.79 -3.63 -20.52
N SER A 149 -11.94 -2.96 -20.58
CA SER A 149 -12.80 -2.91 -21.77
C SER A 149 -12.48 -1.72 -22.67
N GLN A 150 -11.80 -0.71 -22.13
CA GLN A 150 -11.40 0.51 -22.81
C GLN A 150 -9.97 0.89 -22.41
N PRO A 151 -9.24 1.64 -23.27
CA PRO A 151 -7.93 2.18 -22.92
C PRO A 151 -7.98 3.02 -21.66
N LEU A 152 -6.90 2.98 -20.86
CA LEU A 152 -6.67 3.93 -19.79
C LEU A 152 -6.42 5.30 -20.45
N SER A 153 -7.32 6.26 -20.17
CA SER A 153 -7.42 7.56 -20.85
C SER A 153 -6.25 8.48 -20.63
#